data_AF-A0A699SVY8-F1
#
_entry.id   AF-A0A699SVY8-F1
#
_cell.length_a   1.000
_cell.length_b   1.000
_cell.length_c   1.000
_cell.angle_alpha   90.00
_cell.angle_beta   90.00
_cell.angle_gamma   90.00
#
_symmetry.space_group_name_H-M   'P 1'
#
loop_
_entity.id
_entity.type
_entity.pdbx_description
1 polymer ?
#
loop_
_entity_poly.entity_id
_entity_poly.type
_entity_poly.pdbx_seq_one_letter_code
_entity_poly.pdbx_strand_id
1 'polypeptide(L)' 'LIRLVVEHGLGHLPFTEKQVVTPTGSVYTGVDFCKRLCGVSVIRSGESMENALRACC' A
#
# COMPACT_ATOMS: atom_id res chain seq x y z
N LEU A 1 1.75 -13.78 -8.80
CA LEU A 1 1.02 -14.25 -7.60
C LEU A 1 1.41 -13.45 -6.35
N ILE A 2 2.69 -13.40 -5.97
CA ILE A 2 3.15 -12.67 -4.76
C ILE A 2 2.69 -11.20 -4.72
N ARG A 3 2.77 -10.49 -5.85
CA ARG A 3 2.30 -9.09 -5.96
C ARG A 3 0.81 -8.91 -5.64
N LEU A 4 -0.05 -9.81 -6.13
CA LEU A 4 -1.49 -9.80 -5.82
C LEU A 4 -1.74 -10.06 -4.33
N VAL A 5 -0.99 -10.98 -3.72
CA VAL A 5 -1.09 -11.28 -2.29
C VAL A 5 -0.66 -10.08 -1.44
N VAL A 6 0.44 -9.43 -1.81
CA VAL A 6 0.93 -8.22 -1.13
C VAL A 6 -0.08 -7.08 -1.26
N GLU A 7 -0.59 -6.81 -2.46
CA GLU A 7 -1.58 -5.76 -2.70
C GLU A 7 -2.89 -6.01 -1.93
N HIS A 8 -3.38 -7.25 -1.90
CA HIS A 8 -4.58 -7.61 -1.14
C HIS A 8 -4.33 -7.52 0.37
N GLY A 9 -3.15 -7.94 0.85
CA GLY A 9 -2.74 -7.80 2.25
C GLY A 9 -2.63 -6.34 2.68
N LEU A 10 -2.13 -5.48 1.78
CA LEU A 10 -2.08 -4.03 1.98
C LEU A 10 -3.50 -3.43 2.11
N GLY A 11 -4.49 -4.03 1.45
CA GLY A 11 -5.92 -3.73 1.57
C GLY A 11 -6.54 -3.93 2.96
N HIS A 12 -5.87 -4.63 3.87
CA HIS A 12 -6.35 -4.82 5.25
C HIS A 12 -5.79 -3.81 6.26
N LEU A 13 -4.85 -2.94 5.83
CA LEU A 13 -4.28 -1.93 6.70
C LEU A 13 -5.26 -0.76 6.91
N PRO A 14 -5.13 0.00 8.01
CA PRO A 14 -5.97 1.16 8.23
C PRO A 14 -5.71 2.24 7.18
N PHE A 15 -6.74 2.56 6.41
CA PHE A 15 -6.77 3.68 5.48
C PHE A 15 -7.34 4.92 6.18
N THR A 16 -6.79 6.09 5.88
CA THR A 16 -7.35 7.36 6.38
C THR A 16 -8.05 8.08 5.25
N GLU A 17 -9.28 8.54 5.47
CA GLU A 17 -9.99 9.33 4.46
C GLU A 17 -9.24 10.64 4.18
N LYS A 18 -9.08 10.97 2.90
CA LYS A 18 -8.40 12.18 2.46
C LYS A 18 -9.13 12.79 1.28
N GLN A 19 -9.57 14.03 1.49
CA GLN A 19 -10.16 14.84 0.45
C GLN A 19 -9.05 15.51 -0.35
N VAL A 20 -9.05 15.30 -1.67
CA VAL A 20 -8.13 15.96 -2.59
C VAL A 20 -8.92 16.82 -3.57
N VAL A 21 -8.43 18.03 -3.84
CA VAL A 21 -9.02 18.91 -4.85
C VAL A 21 -8.45 18.48 -6.20
N THR A 22 -9.32 18.06 -7.11
CA THR A 22 -8.90 17.72 -8.47
C THR A 22 -8.48 18.99 -9.21
N PRO A 23 -7.61 18.89 -10.25
CA PRO A 23 -7.25 20.04 -11.08
C PRO A 23 -8.46 20.70 -11.77
N THR A 24 -9.60 20.01 -11.81
CA THR A 24 -10.89 20.51 -12.32
C THR A 24 -11.66 21.34 -11.28
N GLY A 25 -11.16 21.46 -10.04
CA GLY A 25 -11.77 22.23 -8.95
C GLY A 25 -12.77 21.46 -8.09
N SER A 26 -12.98 20.17 -8.34
CA SER A 26 -13.92 19.33 -7.59
C SER A 26 -13.23 18.63 -6.42
N VAL A 27 -13.90 18.52 -5.28
CA VAL A 27 -13.41 17.74 -4.14
C VAL A 27 -13.69 16.26 -4.39
N TYR A 28 -12.63 15.44 -4.37
CA TYR A 28 -12.73 13.99 -4.43
C TYR A 28 -12.34 13.40 -3.07
N THR A 29 -13.27 12.68 -2.46
CA THR A 29 -13.02 11.93 -1.22
C THR A 29 -12.33 10.61 -1.58
N GLY A 30 -11.01 10.57 -1.40
CA GLY A 30 -10.21 9.37 -1.55
C GLY A 30 -9.76 8.81 -0.19
N VAL A 31 -8.87 7.85 -0.26
CA VAL A 31 -8.19 7.26 0.90
C VAL A 31 -6.68 7.45 0.78
N ASP A 32 -6.02 7.76 1.88
CA ASP A 32 -4.56 7.86 2.01
C ASP A 32 -4.04 6.62 2.73
N PHE A 33 -2.97 6.04 2.19
CA PHE A 33 -2.31 4.89 2.79
C PHE A 33 -1.47 5.31 4.00
N CYS A 34 -1.33 4.42 4.99
CA CYS A 34 -0.50 4.72 6.16
C CYS A 34 0.97 4.87 5.72
N LYS A 35 1.56 6.06 5.89
CA LYS A 35 2.92 6.40 5.41
C LYS A 35 4.08 5.77 6.19
N ARG A 36 3.79 4.96 7.22
CA ARG A 36 4.79 4.39 8.13
C ARG A 36 4.64 2.88 8.24
N LEU A 37 4.81 2.18 7.12
CA LEU A 37 4.94 0.73 7.11
C LEU A 37 6.41 0.30 7.06
N CYS A 38 6.71 -0.81 7.72
CA CYS A 38 7.98 -1.51 7.63
C CYS A 38 7.68 -2.99 7.37
N GLY A 39 8.22 -3.52 6.28
CA GLY A 39 8.17 -4.96 5.99
C GLY A 39 9.29 -5.67 6.72
N VAL A 40 8.98 -6.77 7.40
CA VAL A 40 9.98 -7.65 8.03
C VAL A 40 9.95 -8.98 7.29
N SER A 41 11.04 -9.33 6.61
CA SER A 41 11.19 -10.61 5.92
C SER A 41 11.81 -11.67 6.83
N VAL A 42 11.31 -12.90 6.71
CA VAL A 42 11.85 -14.06 7.45
C VAL A 42 12.70 -14.91 6.49
N ILE A 43 13.96 -15.10 6.83
CA ILE A 43 14.93 -15.85 6.03
C ILE A 43 14.58 -17.36 6.02
N ARG A 44 14.68 -18.09 4.90
CA ARG A 44 15.23 -17.71 3.56
C ARG A 44 14.18 -17.31 2.52
N SER A 45 12.90 -17.63 2.73
CA SER A 45 11.86 -17.50 1.70
C SER A 45 11.17 -16.13 1.67
N GLY A 46 11.28 -15.34 2.74
CA GLY A 46 10.65 -14.02 2.84
C GLY A 46 11.23 -12.97 1.88
N GLU A 47 12.49 -13.14 1.46
CA GLU A 47 13.16 -12.23 0.51
C GLU A 47 12.40 -12.10 -0.82
N SER A 48 11.76 -13.17 -1.28
CA SER A 48 10.96 -13.15 -2.52
C SER A 48 9.74 -12.23 -2.45
N MET A 49 9.26 -11.89 -1.24
CA MET A 49 8.13 -10.97 -1.03
C MET A 49 8.58 -9.50 -0.92
N GLU A 50 9.84 -9.23 -0.55
CA GLU A 50 10.36 -7.87 -0.39
C GLU A 50 10.33 -7.09 -1.69
N ASN A 51 10.67 -7.74 -2.81
CA ASN A 51 10.65 -7.11 -4.13
C ASN A 51 9.23 -6.68 -4.55
N ALA A 52 8.21 -7.46 -4.18
CA ALA A 52 6.82 -7.11 -4.45
C ALA A 52 6.36 -5.95 -3.56
N LEU A 53 6.77 -5.92 -2.29
CA LEU A 53 6.42 -4.87 -1.34
C LEU A 53 7.03 -3.52 -1.74
N ARG A 54 8.30 -3.51 -2.20
CA ARG A 54 8.97 -2.30 -2.74
C ARG A 54 8.40 -1.82 -4.08
N ALA A 55 7.73 -2.67 -4.84
CA ALA A 55 7.07 -2.25 -6.08
C ALA A 55 5.71 -1.56 -5.84
N CYS A 56 5.12 -1.76 -4.65
CA CYS A 56 3.81 -1.22 -4.28
C CYS A 56 3.90 0.05 -3.40
N CYS A 57 5.02 0.24 -2.70
CA CYS A 57 5.29 1.39 -1.82
C CYS A 57 6.44 2.24 -2.36
#